data_AF-W7SLS2-F1
#
_entry.id   AF-W7SLS2-F1
#
_cell.length_a   1.000
_cell.length_b   1.000
_cell.length_c   1.000
_cell.angle_alpha   90.00
_cell.angle_beta   90.00
_cell.angle_gamma   90.00
#
_symmetry.space_group_name_H-M   'P 1'
#
loop_
_entity.id
_entity.type
_entity.pdbx_description
1 polymer ?
#
loop_
_entity_poly.entity_id
_entity_poly.type
_entity_poly.pdbx_seq_one_letter_code
_entity_poly.pdbx_strand_id
1 'polypeptide(L)'
;MIRVAAVLLVAAGLVVVPAPMAFAVCQPPPAAGQPIPAAAGRDPMIDRLGLSRVKDLSTGAGVTVAVVDSGVDSRHPKLAPAMVSGVDVAAVNDPRVAADSPGTAEDCQNHGTMVAGLIAARPLDDDRVVGVAPDAKIAPIRMVGTISDLPDKVIAQAIHDGADRGSVLNLSFALPVDRPSIRDAVQYALSRDVVVVAAAGNEQQSQPGQTWYPAAYPGVLAVAAVDVNGAPIAQSNQGPWVGIAAPGSDLTSTAAGGSGYITQSGTSFATAIVSGVAALVRSRFPGLSGPAVVQRLISTAVPVAGSRDDKVGAGVVDPFAALTAPVVAPSTSDRPVGTVAVLPRPAEDEGFGPVLRAALAWAGGLALAGLLALVGGIAFRRAALRRWRPGGRDDVPEKPASPEPTEVELL
;
A
#
# COMPACT_ATOMS: atom_id res chain seq x y z
N MET A 1 16.04 -91.55 0.88
CA MET A 1 16.44 -90.48 -0.07
C MET A 1 15.62 -89.24 0.25
N ILE A 2 16.19 -88.27 0.97
CA ILE A 2 15.51 -87.03 1.36
C ILE A 2 16.18 -85.90 0.60
N ARG A 3 15.43 -85.23 -0.29
CA ARG A 3 15.89 -84.05 -1.05
C ARG A 3 15.69 -82.81 -0.19
N VAL A 4 16.76 -82.12 0.16
CA VAL A 4 16.72 -80.77 0.76
C VAL A 4 16.83 -79.76 -0.39
N ALA A 5 15.79 -78.95 -0.58
CA ALA A 5 15.78 -77.86 -1.54
C ALA A 5 16.29 -76.59 -0.87
N ALA A 6 17.39 -76.02 -1.38
CA ALA A 6 17.89 -74.72 -0.98
C ALA A 6 17.09 -73.63 -1.70
N VAL A 7 16.38 -72.78 -0.94
CA VAL A 7 15.71 -71.58 -1.44
C VAL A 7 16.72 -70.43 -1.41
N LEU A 8 17.11 -69.95 -2.59
CA LEU A 8 17.88 -68.72 -2.77
C LEU A 8 16.93 -67.52 -2.68
N LEU A 9 17.00 -66.78 -1.57
CA LEU A 9 16.35 -65.48 -1.41
C LEU A 9 17.19 -64.42 -2.14
N VAL A 10 16.74 -64.00 -3.32
CA VAL A 10 17.26 -62.83 -4.03
C VAL A 10 16.63 -61.59 -3.42
N ALA A 11 17.37 -60.88 -2.57
CA ALA A 11 16.98 -59.56 -2.11
C ALA A 11 17.15 -58.55 -3.24
N ALA A 12 16.06 -58.22 -3.93
CA ALA A 12 16.03 -57.10 -4.86
C ALA A 12 16.07 -55.80 -4.06
N GLY A 13 17.24 -55.17 -3.99
CA GLY A 13 17.40 -53.84 -3.42
C GLY A 13 16.64 -52.83 -4.27
N LEU A 14 15.52 -52.33 -3.74
CA LEU A 14 14.79 -51.22 -4.34
C LEU A 14 15.63 -49.95 -4.17
N VAL A 15 16.42 -49.59 -5.18
CA VAL A 15 17.07 -48.28 -5.24
C VAL A 15 15.96 -47.27 -5.51
N VAL A 16 15.44 -46.65 -4.44
CA VAL A 16 14.57 -45.49 -4.56
C VAL A 16 15.46 -44.34 -5.04
N VAL A 17 15.47 -44.11 -6.35
CA VAL A 17 16.04 -42.89 -6.91
C VAL A 17 15.09 -41.76 -6.49
N PRO A 18 15.53 -40.77 -5.67
CA PRO A 18 14.68 -39.65 -5.34
C PRO A 18 14.29 -38.95 -6.65
N ALA A 19 12.99 -38.77 -6.87
CA ALA A 19 12.51 -37.98 -8.00
C ALA A 19 13.18 -36.59 -7.92
N PRO A 20 13.69 -36.04 -9.03
CA PRO A 20 14.17 -34.67 -9.03
C PRO A 20 13.01 -33.78 -8.60
N MET A 21 13.17 -33.06 -7.48
CA MET A 21 12.22 -32.03 -7.10
C MET A 21 12.25 -31.00 -8.22
N ALA A 22 11.18 -30.96 -9.02
CA ALA A 22 11.03 -29.97 -10.07
C ALA A 22 11.05 -28.60 -9.38
N PHE A 23 12.02 -27.75 -9.74
CA PHE A 23 11.94 -26.33 -9.44
C PHE A 23 10.58 -25.88 -9.95
N ALA A 24 9.77 -25.25 -9.10
CA ALA A 24 8.54 -24.62 -9.55
C ALA A 24 8.95 -23.54 -10.55
N VAL A 25 8.87 -23.85 -11.85
CA VAL A 25 9.17 -22.93 -12.94
C VAL A 25 8.26 -21.74 -12.73
N CYS A 26 8.85 -20.55 -12.56
CA CYS A 26 8.10 -19.32 -12.41
C CYS A 26 7.14 -19.17 -13.58
N GLN A 27 5.85 -19.36 -13.32
CA GLN A 27 4.83 -19.13 -14.33
C GLN A 27 4.68 -17.63 -14.55
N PRO A 28 4.28 -17.18 -15.76
CA PRO A 28 3.92 -15.79 -15.97
C PRO A 28 2.93 -15.33 -14.90
N PRO A 29 3.08 -14.09 -14.39
CA PRO A 29 2.23 -13.62 -13.33
C PRO A 29 0.75 -13.60 -13.77
N PRO A 30 -0.19 -13.74 -12.82
CA PRO A 30 -1.61 -13.92 -13.12
C PRO A 30 -2.25 -12.76 -13.90
N ALA A 31 -1.65 -11.57 -13.83
CA ALA A 31 -2.02 -10.43 -14.65
C ALA A 31 -0.77 -9.87 -15.34
N ALA A 32 -0.85 -9.67 -16.66
CA ALA A 32 0.21 -8.98 -17.39
C ALA A 32 0.18 -7.48 -17.07
N GLY A 33 1.36 -6.89 -16.89
CA GLY A 33 1.51 -5.44 -16.76
C GLY A 33 0.91 -4.71 -17.97
N GLN A 34 0.16 -3.65 -17.69
CA GLN A 34 -0.47 -2.81 -18.71
C GLN A 34 0.29 -1.49 -18.87
N PRO A 35 0.32 -0.88 -20.07
CA PRO A 35 0.82 0.48 -20.20
C PRO A 35 -0.07 1.46 -19.43
N ILE A 36 0.51 2.55 -18.91
CA ILE A 36 -0.29 3.65 -18.36
C ILE A 36 -1.04 4.31 -19.52
N PRO A 37 -2.38 4.46 -19.45
CA PRO A 37 -3.15 5.16 -20.48
C PRO A 37 -2.56 6.53 -20.81
N ALA A 38 -2.50 6.90 -22.08
CA ALA A 38 -1.89 8.17 -22.50
C ALA A 38 -2.56 9.40 -21.88
N ALA A 39 -3.86 9.31 -21.59
CA ALA A 39 -4.64 10.37 -20.93
C ALA A 39 -4.49 10.40 -19.40
N ALA A 40 -3.88 9.37 -18.79
CA ALA A 40 -3.68 9.33 -17.35
C ALA A 40 -2.54 10.28 -16.96
N GLY A 41 -2.80 11.11 -15.95
CA GLY A 41 -1.82 11.99 -15.32
C GLY A 41 -0.84 11.22 -14.43
N ARG A 42 -0.17 11.95 -13.53
CA ARG A 42 0.65 11.35 -12.49
C ARG A 42 -0.20 10.55 -11.50
N ASP A 43 0.38 9.50 -10.93
CA ASP A 43 -0.26 8.77 -9.85
C ASP A 43 -0.59 9.73 -8.68
N PRO A 44 -1.83 9.79 -8.19
CA PRO A 44 -2.24 10.69 -7.11
C PRO A 44 -1.40 10.59 -5.83
N MET A 45 -0.77 9.44 -5.59
CA MET A 45 0.13 9.22 -4.44
C MET A 45 1.32 10.20 -4.45
N ILE A 46 1.83 10.57 -5.63
CA ILE A 46 2.98 11.48 -5.80
C ILE A 46 2.67 12.85 -5.19
N ASP A 47 1.53 13.43 -5.56
CA ASP A 47 1.14 14.75 -5.07
C ASP A 47 0.72 14.70 -3.61
N ARG A 48 0.03 13.63 -3.21
CA ARG A 48 -0.46 13.48 -1.84
C ARG A 48 0.64 13.33 -0.80
N LEU A 49 1.69 12.58 -1.12
CA LEU A 49 2.87 12.45 -0.27
C LEU A 49 3.86 13.60 -0.47
N GLY A 50 3.56 14.54 -1.36
CA GLY A 50 4.45 15.66 -1.67
C GLY A 50 5.79 15.21 -2.25
N LEU A 51 5.83 14.09 -2.99
CA LEU A 51 7.09 13.50 -3.48
C LEU A 51 7.88 14.46 -4.37
N SER A 52 7.16 15.30 -5.13
CA SER A 52 7.76 16.38 -5.93
C SER A 52 8.54 17.41 -5.10
N ARG A 53 8.18 17.62 -3.82
CA ARG A 53 8.84 18.57 -2.91
C ARG A 53 9.99 17.95 -2.14
N VAL A 54 9.96 16.64 -1.89
CA VAL A 54 10.99 15.97 -1.08
C VAL A 54 12.20 15.52 -1.88
N LYS A 55 12.08 15.35 -3.20
CA LYS A 55 13.20 14.94 -4.06
C LYS A 55 14.42 15.87 -3.95
N ASP A 56 14.22 17.16 -3.68
CA ASP A 56 15.30 18.15 -3.51
C ASP A 56 15.96 18.06 -2.11
N LEU A 57 15.33 17.35 -1.16
CA LEU A 57 15.83 17.13 0.19
C LEU A 57 16.51 15.78 0.37
N SER A 58 16.01 14.75 -0.31
CA SER A 58 16.52 13.39 -0.31
C SER A 58 15.86 12.59 -1.43
N THR A 59 16.62 11.71 -2.06
CA THR A 59 16.10 10.71 -3.00
C THR A 59 16.29 9.28 -2.49
N GLY A 60 16.86 9.09 -1.29
CA GLY A 60 17.18 7.76 -0.75
C GLY A 60 18.53 7.21 -1.18
N ALA A 61 19.38 8.02 -1.83
CA ALA A 61 20.71 7.64 -2.24
C ALA A 61 21.55 7.11 -1.06
N GLY A 62 22.30 6.02 -1.30
CA GLY A 62 23.14 5.37 -0.29
C GLY A 62 22.39 4.43 0.67
N VAL A 63 21.07 4.30 0.53
CA VAL A 63 20.25 3.40 1.36
C VAL A 63 19.82 2.19 0.55
N THR A 64 19.99 1.00 1.13
CA THR A 64 19.43 -0.26 0.62
C THR A 64 18.22 -0.66 1.44
N VAL A 65 17.11 -0.94 0.75
CA VAL A 65 15.88 -1.51 1.31
C VAL A 65 15.82 -2.98 0.92
N ALA A 66 15.82 -3.86 1.91
CA ALA A 66 15.59 -5.29 1.70
C ALA A 66 14.08 -5.55 1.61
N VAL A 67 13.64 -6.23 0.55
CA VAL A 67 12.23 -6.49 0.27
C VAL A 67 12.00 -8.00 0.39
N VAL A 68 11.38 -8.43 1.50
CA VAL A 68 11.03 -9.84 1.75
C VAL A 68 9.63 -10.08 1.21
N ASP A 69 9.55 -10.67 0.02
CA ASP A 69 8.33 -10.75 -0.80
C ASP A 69 8.43 -11.88 -1.86
N SER A 70 7.58 -11.86 -2.88
CA SER A 70 7.47 -12.85 -3.96
C SER A 70 8.59 -12.81 -5.00
N GLY A 71 9.60 -11.95 -4.79
CA GLY A 71 10.67 -11.66 -5.75
C GLY A 71 10.49 -10.31 -6.42
N VAL A 72 11.44 -9.89 -7.25
CA VAL A 72 11.35 -8.61 -7.98
C VAL A 72 11.82 -8.80 -9.40
N ASP A 73 11.00 -8.42 -10.38
CA ASP A 73 11.40 -8.45 -11.78
C ASP A 73 12.41 -7.34 -12.09
N SER A 74 13.69 -7.69 -11.99
CA SER A 74 14.81 -6.78 -12.25
C SER A 74 14.91 -6.30 -13.70
N ARG A 75 14.16 -6.90 -14.64
CA ARG A 75 14.14 -6.49 -16.05
C ARG A 75 13.26 -5.26 -16.28
N HIS A 76 12.36 -4.95 -15.34
CA HIS A 76 11.50 -3.79 -15.46
C HIS A 76 12.36 -2.51 -15.55
N PRO A 77 12.25 -1.69 -16.63
CA PRO A 77 13.16 -0.57 -16.87
C PRO A 77 13.26 0.44 -15.72
N LYS A 78 12.14 0.71 -15.04
CA LYS A 78 12.11 1.61 -13.87
C LYS A 78 12.74 1.01 -12.61
N LEU A 79 13.05 -0.29 -12.58
CA LEU A 79 13.60 -1.00 -11.42
C LEU A 79 15.02 -1.50 -11.62
N ALA A 80 15.40 -1.87 -12.85
CA ALA A 80 16.74 -2.38 -13.17
C ALA A 80 17.89 -1.57 -12.54
N PRO A 81 17.87 -0.21 -12.56
CA PRO A 81 18.95 0.58 -11.95
C PRO A 81 18.98 0.56 -10.41
N ALA A 82 17.89 0.17 -9.76
CA ALA A 82 17.76 0.10 -8.31
C ALA A 82 18.19 -1.25 -7.73
N MET A 83 18.28 -2.31 -8.52
CA MET A 83 18.54 -3.66 -8.01
C MET A 83 19.98 -3.86 -7.54
N VAL A 84 20.14 -4.56 -6.43
CA VAL A 84 21.40 -5.18 -5.97
C VAL A 84 21.20 -6.69 -5.78
N SER A 85 22.27 -7.42 -5.44
CA SER A 85 22.20 -8.87 -5.18
C SER A 85 21.13 -9.20 -4.12
N GLY A 86 20.28 -10.15 -4.45
CA GLY A 86 19.20 -10.66 -3.60
C GLY A 86 19.45 -12.09 -3.13
N VAL A 87 18.46 -12.68 -2.44
CA VAL A 87 18.47 -14.10 -2.05
C VAL A 87 17.14 -14.75 -2.37
N ASP A 88 17.18 -15.99 -2.86
CA ASP A 88 16.01 -16.82 -3.09
C ASP A 88 15.91 -17.87 -1.99
N VAL A 89 15.10 -17.59 -0.96
CA VAL A 89 15.05 -18.47 0.22
C VAL A 89 14.28 -19.76 -0.01
N ALA A 90 13.46 -19.83 -1.08
CA ALA A 90 12.78 -21.05 -1.49
C ALA A 90 13.77 -22.18 -1.86
N ALA A 91 15.01 -21.81 -2.16
CA ALA A 91 16.06 -22.72 -2.54
C ALA A 91 17.00 -23.14 -1.39
N VAL A 92 16.75 -22.69 -0.15
CA VAL A 92 17.63 -22.93 1.01
C VAL A 92 17.61 -24.39 1.51
N ASN A 93 16.76 -25.25 0.96
CA ASN A 93 16.89 -26.72 1.14
C ASN A 93 17.72 -27.39 0.03
N ASP A 94 18.29 -26.65 -0.94
CA ASP A 94 19.22 -27.15 -1.94
C ASP A 94 20.60 -26.45 -1.80
N PRO A 95 21.65 -27.15 -1.36
CA PRO A 95 22.99 -26.58 -1.19
C PRO A 95 23.64 -26.09 -2.51
N ARG A 96 22.98 -26.23 -3.66
CA ARG A 96 23.45 -25.73 -4.97
C ARG A 96 22.96 -24.33 -5.30
N VAL A 97 22.00 -23.78 -4.55
CA VAL A 97 21.45 -22.47 -4.86
C VAL A 97 22.17 -21.40 -4.04
N ALA A 98 23.17 -20.81 -4.69
CA ALA A 98 23.99 -19.74 -4.14
C ALA A 98 23.20 -18.44 -3.92
N ALA A 99 23.74 -17.59 -3.04
CA ALA A 99 23.26 -16.26 -2.66
C ALA A 99 23.23 -15.20 -3.81
N ASP A 100 23.24 -15.66 -5.06
CA ASP A 100 23.19 -14.89 -6.32
C ASP A 100 22.39 -15.67 -7.38
N SER A 101 21.34 -16.38 -6.95
CA SER A 101 20.55 -17.23 -7.85
C SER A 101 19.72 -16.38 -8.82
N PRO A 102 19.60 -16.77 -10.11
CA PRO A 102 18.79 -16.06 -11.11
C PRO A 102 17.33 -15.82 -10.69
N GLY A 103 16.81 -16.64 -9.75
CA GLY A 103 15.42 -16.58 -9.28
C GLY A 103 15.03 -15.30 -8.52
N THR A 104 15.97 -14.52 -7.98
CA THR A 104 15.63 -13.25 -7.31
C THR A 104 15.15 -12.17 -8.27
N ALA A 105 15.53 -12.31 -9.55
CA ALA A 105 15.14 -11.44 -10.66
C ALA A 105 13.77 -11.82 -11.25
N GLU A 106 13.09 -12.83 -10.70
CA GLU A 106 11.78 -13.29 -11.13
C GLU A 106 10.73 -13.02 -10.05
N ASP A 107 9.53 -12.62 -10.49
CA ASP A 107 8.36 -12.46 -9.64
C ASP A 107 7.15 -13.02 -10.36
N CYS A 108 6.63 -14.14 -9.85
CA CYS A 108 5.52 -14.86 -10.45
C CYS A 108 4.16 -14.40 -9.89
N GLN A 109 4.15 -13.49 -8.92
CA GLN A 109 2.94 -13.02 -8.24
C GLN A 109 2.65 -11.52 -8.51
N ASN A 110 3.57 -10.80 -9.17
CA ASN A 110 3.60 -9.33 -9.32
C ASN A 110 3.75 -8.53 -8.01
N HIS A 111 3.58 -9.17 -6.85
CA HIS A 111 3.43 -8.47 -5.58
C HIS A 111 4.73 -7.77 -5.18
N GLY A 112 5.86 -8.49 -5.15
CA GLY A 112 7.15 -7.94 -4.80
C GLY A 112 7.67 -6.91 -5.81
N THR A 113 7.39 -7.08 -7.11
CA THR A 113 7.73 -6.09 -8.14
C THR A 113 6.94 -4.79 -7.93
N MET A 114 5.67 -4.89 -7.57
CA MET A 114 4.84 -3.73 -7.26
C MET A 114 5.33 -3.01 -5.99
N VAL A 115 5.68 -3.76 -4.94
CA VAL A 115 6.28 -3.26 -3.70
C VAL A 115 7.60 -2.52 -3.98
N ALA A 116 8.52 -3.14 -4.73
CA ALA A 116 9.79 -2.53 -5.10
C ALA A 116 9.60 -1.24 -5.92
N GLY A 117 8.60 -1.22 -6.80
CA GLY A 117 8.25 -0.03 -7.59
C GLY A 117 7.81 1.15 -6.72
N LEU A 118 6.96 0.91 -5.72
CA LEU A 118 6.53 1.94 -4.79
C LEU A 118 7.69 2.50 -3.95
N ILE A 119 8.70 1.67 -3.68
CA ILE A 119 9.89 2.10 -2.94
C ILE A 119 10.84 2.89 -3.86
N ALA A 120 11.25 2.35 -5.00
CA ALA A 120 12.42 2.84 -5.74
C ALA A 120 12.30 2.87 -7.27
N ALA A 121 11.08 2.85 -7.83
CA ALA A 121 10.90 3.05 -9.27
C ALA A 121 11.52 4.39 -9.72
N ARG A 122 12.36 4.33 -10.75
CA ARG A 122 13.05 5.50 -11.29
C ARG A 122 12.14 6.32 -12.21
N PRO A 123 12.28 7.66 -12.22
CA PRO A 123 11.78 8.44 -13.35
C PRO A 123 12.55 7.99 -14.60
N LEU A 124 11.83 7.73 -15.70
CA LEU A 124 12.42 7.46 -17.01
C LEU A 124 11.97 8.58 -17.95
N ASP A 125 11.29 8.23 -19.05
CA ASP A 125 10.72 9.19 -20.00
C ASP A 125 9.58 10.01 -19.40
N ASP A 126 8.99 9.53 -18.30
CA ASP A 126 8.02 10.27 -17.49
C ASP A 126 8.15 9.99 -15.98
N ASP A 127 7.46 10.84 -15.21
CA ASP A 127 7.32 10.79 -13.76
C ASP A 127 5.92 10.34 -13.31
N ARG A 128 5.13 9.68 -14.18
CA ARG A 128 3.76 9.29 -13.84
C ARG A 128 3.68 8.21 -12.78
N VAL A 129 4.67 7.32 -12.78
CA VAL A 129 4.92 6.32 -11.72
C VAL A 129 6.39 6.42 -11.32
N VAL A 130 6.62 6.82 -10.07
CA VAL A 130 7.93 6.96 -9.44
C VAL A 130 7.84 6.45 -8.01
N GLY A 131 8.90 5.81 -7.53
CA GLY A 131 8.99 5.36 -6.15
C GLY A 131 9.21 6.52 -5.19
N VAL A 132 8.93 6.29 -3.91
CA VAL A 132 9.13 7.27 -2.84
C VAL A 132 10.61 7.66 -2.69
N ALA A 133 11.51 6.69 -2.79
CA ALA A 133 12.95 6.83 -2.68
C ALA A 133 13.64 6.39 -3.98
N PRO A 134 13.52 7.19 -5.05
CA PRO A 134 13.96 6.82 -6.38
C PRO A 134 15.47 6.76 -6.53
N ASP A 135 16.29 6.94 -5.49
CA ASP A 135 17.72 6.63 -5.48
C ASP A 135 18.14 5.52 -4.52
N ALA A 136 17.21 4.98 -3.72
CA ALA A 136 17.45 3.81 -2.91
C ALA A 136 17.71 2.55 -3.76
N LYS A 137 18.49 1.63 -3.20
CA LYS A 137 18.71 0.30 -3.76
C LYS A 137 17.71 -0.70 -3.17
N ILE A 138 17.39 -1.74 -3.93
CA ILE A 138 16.50 -2.82 -3.51
C ILE A 138 17.30 -4.11 -3.48
N ALA A 139 17.31 -4.77 -2.33
CA ALA A 139 17.79 -6.14 -2.16
C ALA A 139 16.57 -7.08 -2.10
N PRO A 140 16.25 -7.80 -3.20
CA PRO A 140 15.09 -8.69 -3.21
C PRO A 140 15.37 -9.98 -2.43
N ILE A 141 14.52 -10.31 -1.46
CA ILE A 141 14.55 -11.57 -0.72
C ILE A 141 13.29 -12.35 -1.09
N ARG A 142 13.43 -13.30 -2.00
CA ARG A 142 12.31 -14.01 -2.60
C ARG A 142 11.86 -15.18 -1.73
N MET A 143 10.59 -15.18 -1.39
CA MET A 143 9.83 -16.29 -0.83
C MET A 143 8.82 -16.78 -1.86
N VAL A 144 8.71 -18.10 -2.06
CA VAL A 144 7.79 -18.68 -3.05
C VAL A 144 6.63 -19.37 -2.35
N GLY A 145 5.41 -19.05 -2.77
CA GLY A 145 4.18 -19.67 -2.26
C GLY A 145 3.41 -18.76 -1.30
N THR A 146 2.39 -19.31 -0.65
CA THR A 146 1.61 -18.58 0.36
C THR A 146 2.39 -18.51 1.66
N ILE A 147 2.51 -17.32 2.27
CA ILE A 147 3.26 -17.13 3.51
C ILE A 147 2.81 -18.04 4.65
N SER A 148 1.51 -18.36 4.73
CA SER A 148 0.93 -19.26 5.72
C SER A 148 1.43 -20.70 5.59
N ASP A 149 1.80 -21.11 4.38
CA ASP A 149 2.20 -22.48 4.04
C ASP A 149 3.73 -22.66 4.10
N LEU A 150 4.46 -21.56 4.25
CA LEU A 150 5.92 -21.58 4.35
C LEU A 150 6.38 -22.06 5.73
N PRO A 151 7.41 -22.93 5.79
CA PRO A 151 8.01 -23.32 7.06
C PRO A 151 8.59 -22.09 7.79
N ASP A 152 8.40 -22.00 9.11
CA ASP A 152 8.87 -20.88 9.92
C ASP A 152 10.36 -20.57 9.73
N LYS A 153 11.18 -21.62 9.57
CA LYS A 153 12.63 -21.50 9.32
C LYS A 153 12.95 -20.74 8.02
N VAL A 154 12.11 -20.86 7.00
CA VAL A 154 12.30 -20.16 5.71
C VAL A 154 11.98 -18.68 5.88
N ILE A 155 10.89 -18.36 6.58
CA ILE A 155 10.50 -16.98 6.87
C ILE A 155 11.54 -16.30 7.76
N ALA A 156 12.00 -16.98 8.81
CA ALA A 156 13.06 -16.50 9.68
C ALA A 156 14.37 -16.26 8.91
N GLN A 157 14.77 -17.19 8.05
CA GLN A 157 15.97 -17.02 7.21
C GLN A 157 15.84 -15.81 6.27
N ALA A 158 14.67 -15.60 5.65
CA ALA A 158 14.44 -14.44 4.79
C ALA A 158 14.60 -13.10 5.55
N ILE A 159 14.14 -13.05 6.80
CA ILE A 159 14.31 -11.87 7.66
C ILE A 159 15.78 -11.67 8.01
N HIS A 160 16.53 -12.73 8.33
CA HIS A 160 17.98 -12.66 8.55
C HIS A 160 18.73 -12.15 7.31
N ASP A 161 18.47 -12.74 6.15
CA ASP A 161 19.11 -12.35 4.89
C ASP A 161 18.78 -10.89 4.51
N GLY A 162 17.55 -10.46 4.76
CA GLY A 162 17.13 -9.08 4.57
C GLY A 162 17.85 -8.11 5.51
N ALA A 163 17.98 -8.48 6.79
CA ALA A 163 18.69 -7.68 7.78
C ALA A 163 20.19 -7.53 7.50
N ASP A 164 20.81 -8.53 6.87
CA ASP A 164 22.23 -8.46 6.50
C ASP A 164 22.49 -7.61 5.23
N ARG A 165 21.45 -7.28 4.47
CA ARG A 165 21.55 -6.61 3.16
C ARG A 165 20.96 -5.22 3.11
N GLY A 166 20.03 -4.90 4.02
CA GLY A 166 19.29 -3.66 4.04
C GLY A 166 19.42 -2.91 5.36
N SER A 167 19.41 -1.58 5.30
CA SER A 167 19.26 -0.73 6.49
C SER A 167 17.79 -0.40 6.79
N VAL A 168 16.91 -0.77 5.87
CA VAL A 168 15.45 -0.82 6.00
C VAL A 168 14.99 -2.18 5.51
N LEU A 169 14.10 -2.83 6.26
CA LEU A 169 13.54 -4.13 5.95
C LEU A 169 12.03 -4.00 5.79
N ASN A 170 11.55 -4.26 4.57
CA ASN A 170 10.13 -4.25 4.23
C ASN A 170 9.57 -5.68 4.31
N LEU A 171 8.61 -5.90 5.20
CA LEU A 171 7.91 -7.17 5.39
C LEU A 171 6.43 -7.02 4.99
N SER A 172 6.11 -7.33 3.74
CA SER A 172 4.76 -7.18 3.17
C SER A 172 3.88 -8.42 3.37
N PHE A 173 3.88 -9.00 4.56
CA PHE A 173 3.08 -10.17 4.89
C PHE A 173 2.58 -10.13 6.33
N ALA A 174 1.54 -10.92 6.62
CA ALA A 174 0.94 -11.01 7.94
C ALA A 174 0.59 -12.47 8.27
N LEU A 175 0.86 -12.87 9.52
CA LEU A 175 0.56 -14.18 10.08
C LEU A 175 -0.30 -14.01 11.35
N PRO A 176 -1.33 -14.85 11.57
CA PRO A 176 -2.23 -14.71 12.71
C PRO A 176 -1.66 -15.31 14.01
N VAL A 177 -0.42 -15.82 13.98
CA VAL A 177 0.19 -16.53 15.11
C VAL A 177 1.61 -16.02 15.32
N ASP A 178 1.94 -15.77 16.58
CA ASP A 178 3.29 -15.49 17.04
C ASP A 178 4.15 -16.76 16.92
N ARG A 179 5.27 -16.64 16.21
CA ARG A 179 6.19 -17.75 15.94
C ARG A 179 7.58 -17.39 16.49
N PRO A 180 8.12 -18.13 17.47
CA PRO A 180 9.40 -17.80 18.12
C PRO A 180 10.56 -17.55 17.16
N SER A 181 10.74 -18.39 16.14
CA SER A 181 11.82 -18.23 15.16
C SER A 181 11.70 -16.95 14.32
N ILE A 182 10.48 -16.53 13.98
CA ILE A 182 10.24 -15.27 13.26
C ILE A 182 10.49 -14.09 14.21
N ARG A 183 10.05 -14.18 15.46
CA ARG A 183 10.32 -13.18 16.49
C ARG A 183 11.82 -12.97 16.70
N ASP A 184 12.57 -14.06 16.82
CA ASP A 184 14.03 -14.02 17.01
C ASP A 184 14.74 -13.39 15.80
N ALA A 185 14.30 -13.72 14.58
CA ALA A 185 14.84 -13.11 13.36
C ALA A 185 14.53 -11.59 13.28
N VAL A 186 13.34 -11.17 13.71
CA VAL A 186 13.00 -9.74 13.82
C VAL A 186 13.87 -9.05 14.87
N GLN A 187 14.07 -9.66 16.03
CA GLN A 187 14.97 -9.11 17.07
C GLN A 187 16.42 -9.03 16.56
N TYR A 188 16.88 -9.99 15.77
CA TYR A 188 18.16 -9.90 15.08
C TYR A 188 18.23 -8.67 14.18
N ALA A 189 17.23 -8.45 13.32
CA ALA A 189 17.19 -7.27 12.45
C ALA A 189 17.25 -5.96 13.24
N LEU A 190 16.45 -5.84 14.30
CA LEU A 190 16.45 -4.67 15.17
C LEU A 190 17.81 -4.44 15.86
N SER A 191 18.48 -5.52 16.30
CA SER A 191 19.81 -5.45 16.91
C SER A 191 20.90 -4.97 15.95
N ARG A 192 20.65 -5.04 14.63
CA ARG A 192 21.53 -4.60 13.55
C ARG A 192 21.25 -3.17 13.10
N ASP A 193 20.48 -2.40 13.87
CA ASP A 193 20.05 -1.04 13.56
C ASP A 193 19.18 -0.96 12.29
N VAL A 194 18.51 -2.05 11.91
CA VAL A 194 17.63 -2.09 10.73
C VAL A 194 16.27 -1.51 11.10
N VAL A 195 15.74 -0.62 10.27
CA VAL A 195 14.35 -0.16 10.39
C VAL A 195 13.44 -1.26 9.85
N VAL A 196 12.75 -1.99 10.72
CA VAL A 196 11.82 -3.05 10.33
C VAL A 196 10.42 -2.46 10.16
N VAL A 197 9.89 -2.52 8.94
CA VAL A 197 8.57 -2.01 8.56
C VAL A 197 7.71 -3.18 8.10
N ALA A 198 6.53 -3.37 8.68
CA ALA A 198 5.69 -4.52 8.39
C ALA A 198 4.23 -4.16 8.17
N ALA A 199 3.58 -4.89 7.27
CA ALA A 199 2.16 -4.73 6.97
C ALA A 199 1.28 -5.14 8.15
N ALA A 200 0.28 -4.31 8.49
CA ALA A 200 -0.72 -4.67 9.50
C ALA A 200 -1.55 -5.90 9.09
N GLY A 201 -1.68 -6.17 7.79
CA GLY A 201 -2.48 -7.24 7.19
C GLY A 201 -3.86 -6.76 6.67
N ASN A 202 -4.56 -7.63 5.96
CA ASN A 202 -5.76 -7.29 5.15
C ASN A 202 -7.02 -8.06 5.57
N GLU A 203 -7.04 -8.60 6.78
CA GLU A 203 -8.05 -9.56 7.23
C GLU A 203 -9.09 -8.93 8.17
N GLN A 204 -9.19 -7.61 8.27
CA GLN A 204 -10.04 -6.94 9.27
C GLN A 204 -11.52 -7.34 9.14
N GLN A 205 -11.99 -7.58 7.92
CA GLN A 205 -13.37 -7.97 7.66
C GLN A 205 -13.64 -9.46 7.97
N SER A 206 -12.63 -10.32 7.84
CA SER A 206 -12.76 -11.77 8.01
C SER A 206 -12.33 -12.25 9.41
N GLN A 207 -11.40 -11.54 10.06
CA GLN A 207 -10.79 -11.87 11.34
C GLN A 207 -10.59 -10.60 12.21
N PRO A 208 -11.67 -9.88 12.57
CA PRO A 208 -11.56 -8.67 13.37
C PRO A 208 -10.97 -8.95 14.77
N GLY A 209 -10.08 -8.08 15.23
CA GLY A 209 -9.46 -8.18 16.56
C GLY A 209 -8.30 -9.19 16.66
N GLN A 210 -7.99 -9.91 15.57
CA GLN A 210 -6.82 -10.77 15.49
C GLN A 210 -5.53 -9.92 15.55
N THR A 211 -4.54 -10.37 16.31
CA THR A 211 -3.19 -9.78 16.32
C THR A 211 -2.34 -10.40 15.21
N TRP A 212 -1.63 -9.56 14.46
CA TRP A 212 -0.90 -9.97 13.25
C TRP A 212 0.60 -9.73 13.37
N TYR A 213 1.37 -10.75 13.01
CA TYR A 213 2.82 -10.77 13.08
C TYR A 213 3.42 -10.79 11.66
N PRO A 214 4.58 -10.15 11.42
CA PRO A 214 5.50 -9.57 12.40
C PRO A 214 5.16 -8.15 12.87
N ALA A 215 4.14 -7.50 12.32
CA ALA A 215 3.78 -6.12 12.67
C ALA A 215 3.56 -5.89 14.17
N ALA A 216 3.00 -6.87 14.90
CA ALA A 216 2.79 -6.78 16.34
C ALA A 216 4.04 -7.02 17.20
N TYR A 217 5.19 -7.37 16.63
CA TYR A 217 6.39 -7.55 17.44
C TYR A 217 6.94 -6.20 17.95
N PRO A 218 7.39 -6.13 19.21
CA PRO A 218 8.02 -4.93 19.75
C PRO A 218 9.20 -4.46 18.91
N GLY A 219 9.23 -3.16 18.58
CA GLY A 219 10.26 -2.52 17.77
C GLY A 219 9.98 -2.50 16.27
N VAL A 220 8.98 -3.23 15.78
CA VAL A 220 8.54 -3.18 14.38
C VAL A 220 7.61 -1.98 14.15
N LEU A 221 7.81 -1.25 13.06
CA LEU A 221 6.88 -0.22 12.61
C LEU A 221 5.74 -0.88 11.81
N ALA A 222 4.61 -1.11 12.48
CA ALA A 222 3.40 -1.63 11.85
C ALA A 222 2.68 -0.56 11.02
N VAL A 223 2.37 -0.89 9.76
CA VAL A 223 1.78 0.04 8.79
C VAL A 223 0.37 -0.40 8.38
N ALA A 224 -0.61 0.47 8.67
CA ALA A 224 -1.97 0.35 8.19
C ALA A 224 -2.15 1.07 6.84
N ALA A 225 -3.25 0.76 6.14
CA ALA A 225 -3.57 1.34 4.83
C ALA A 225 -4.75 2.29 4.88
N VAL A 226 -4.61 3.42 4.19
CA VAL A 226 -5.68 4.40 3.98
C VAL A 226 -6.00 4.59 2.49
N ASP A 227 -7.24 5.01 2.21
CA ASP A 227 -7.68 5.43 0.89
C ASP A 227 -7.16 6.83 0.52
N VAL A 228 -7.51 7.32 -0.67
CA VAL A 228 -7.14 8.64 -1.21
C VAL A 228 -7.54 9.83 -0.31
N ASN A 229 -8.54 9.66 0.56
CA ASN A 229 -9.03 10.69 1.47
C ASN A 229 -8.38 10.61 2.87
N GLY A 230 -7.70 9.50 3.17
CA GLY A 230 -7.03 9.28 4.46
C GLY A 230 -7.87 8.45 5.41
N ALA A 231 -9.00 7.94 4.94
CA ALA A 231 -9.82 7.01 5.70
C ALA A 231 -9.17 5.62 5.66
N PRO A 232 -9.13 4.87 6.77
CA PRO A 232 -8.69 3.48 6.78
C PRO A 232 -9.47 2.64 5.76
N ILE A 233 -8.77 1.85 4.94
CA ILE A 233 -9.46 0.92 4.03
C ILE A 233 -10.11 -0.22 4.82
N ALA A 234 -11.26 -0.71 4.37
CA ALA A 234 -12.07 -1.67 5.12
C ALA A 234 -11.33 -2.97 5.50
N GLN A 235 -10.41 -3.41 4.64
CA GLN A 235 -9.61 -4.62 4.83
C GLN A 235 -8.42 -4.43 5.78
N SER A 236 -7.93 -3.21 6.01
CA SER A 236 -6.73 -2.99 6.83
C SER A 236 -6.99 -3.42 8.27
N ASN A 237 -6.15 -4.34 8.77
CA ASN A 237 -6.17 -4.76 10.17
C ASN A 237 -5.92 -3.57 11.11
N GLN A 238 -6.52 -3.66 12.30
CA GLN A 238 -6.54 -2.60 13.29
C GLN A 238 -6.19 -3.19 14.65
N GLY A 239 -5.43 -2.44 15.45
CA GLY A 239 -5.09 -2.84 16.81
C GLY A 239 -4.04 -1.95 17.45
N PRO A 240 -3.78 -2.15 18.76
CA PRO A 240 -2.86 -1.33 19.52
C PRO A 240 -1.40 -1.42 19.05
N TRP A 241 -1.06 -2.38 18.19
CA TRP A 241 0.28 -2.49 17.58
C TRP A 241 0.46 -1.60 16.35
N VAL A 242 -0.60 -1.04 15.76
CA VAL A 242 -0.48 -0.15 14.59
C VAL A 242 0.28 1.13 14.99
N GLY A 243 1.36 1.43 14.26
CA GLY A 243 2.24 2.56 14.53
C GLY A 243 1.97 3.77 13.64
N ILE A 244 1.70 3.54 12.35
CA ILE A 244 1.50 4.58 11.34
C ILE A 244 0.62 4.05 10.20
N ALA A 245 0.12 4.94 9.35
CA ALA A 245 -0.56 4.59 8.11
C ALA A 245 0.09 5.22 6.88
N ALA A 246 -0.20 4.66 5.71
CA ALA A 246 0.14 5.24 4.41
C ALA A 246 -0.94 4.92 3.37
N PRO A 247 -0.98 5.62 2.22
CA PRO A 247 -1.85 5.25 1.12
C PRO A 247 -1.70 3.76 0.78
N GLY A 248 -2.82 3.07 0.58
CA GLY A 248 -2.84 1.64 0.27
C GLY A 248 -4.06 1.20 -0.53
N SER A 249 -4.81 2.15 -1.12
CA SER A 249 -5.91 1.87 -2.04
C SER A 249 -5.55 2.35 -3.44
N ASP A 250 -5.83 1.52 -4.45
CA ASP A 250 -5.80 1.86 -5.87
C ASP A 250 -4.47 2.48 -6.31
N LEU A 251 -3.37 1.91 -5.82
CA LEU A 251 -2.01 2.38 -6.11
C LEU A 251 -1.49 1.74 -7.38
N THR A 252 -0.96 2.55 -8.30
CA THR A 252 -0.35 2.06 -9.54
C THR A 252 1.15 1.96 -9.38
N SER A 253 1.72 0.80 -9.68
CA SER A 253 3.17 0.59 -9.64
C SER A 253 3.63 -0.45 -10.66
N THR A 254 4.93 -0.70 -10.74
CA THR A 254 5.57 -1.59 -11.71
C THR A 254 5.07 -3.03 -11.59
N ALA A 255 4.83 -3.67 -12.73
CA ALA A 255 4.44 -5.08 -12.80
C ALA A 255 5.62 -5.97 -13.22
N ALA A 256 5.57 -7.25 -12.86
CA ALA A 256 6.48 -8.25 -13.40
C ALA A 256 6.09 -8.60 -14.85
N GLY A 257 6.99 -9.28 -15.57
CA GLY A 257 6.87 -9.54 -17.00
C GLY A 257 7.72 -8.61 -17.87
N GLY A 258 8.71 -7.93 -17.27
CA GLY A 258 9.70 -7.08 -17.94
C GLY A 258 9.25 -5.65 -18.23
N SER A 259 7.94 -5.33 -18.19
CA SER A 259 7.45 -3.95 -18.34
C SER A 259 5.98 -3.83 -17.92
N GLY A 260 5.50 -2.59 -17.84
CA GLY A 260 4.10 -2.29 -17.57
C GLY A 260 3.79 -2.12 -16.10
N TYR A 261 2.52 -1.87 -15.81
CA TYR A 261 2.06 -1.43 -14.50
C TYR A 261 0.82 -2.20 -14.08
N ILE A 262 0.60 -2.27 -12.78
CA ILE A 262 -0.57 -2.87 -12.16
C ILE A 262 -1.09 -1.94 -11.06
N THR A 263 -2.40 -1.98 -10.83
CA THR A 263 -3.06 -1.23 -9.76
C THR A 263 -3.64 -2.21 -8.76
N GLN A 264 -3.28 -2.06 -7.49
CA GLN A 264 -3.79 -2.90 -6.40
C GLN A 264 -3.95 -2.12 -5.09
N SER A 265 -4.61 -2.76 -4.13
CA SER A 265 -4.87 -2.24 -2.78
C SER A 265 -4.40 -3.23 -1.72
N GLY A 266 -3.86 -2.73 -0.62
CA GLY A 266 -3.40 -3.56 0.51
C GLY A 266 -2.38 -2.86 1.41
N THR A 267 -2.27 -3.36 2.65
CA THR A 267 -1.29 -2.89 3.64
C THR A 267 0.16 -3.15 3.23
N SER A 268 0.42 -4.15 2.39
CA SER A 268 1.72 -4.40 1.74
C SER A 268 2.24 -3.17 1.00
N PHE A 269 1.37 -2.48 0.27
CA PHE A 269 1.75 -1.32 -0.53
C PHE A 269 1.93 -0.07 0.32
N ALA A 270 1.12 0.11 1.37
CA ALA A 270 1.34 1.13 2.38
C ALA A 270 2.69 0.95 3.09
N THR A 271 3.05 -0.31 3.41
CA THR A 271 4.35 -0.69 4.00
C THR A 271 5.52 -0.32 3.09
N ALA A 272 5.37 -0.54 1.78
CA ALA A 272 6.35 -0.14 0.76
C ALA A 272 6.59 1.37 0.77
N ILE A 273 5.51 2.16 0.83
CA ILE A 273 5.59 3.62 0.92
C ILE A 273 6.38 4.05 2.16
N VAL A 274 6.01 3.54 3.34
CA VAL A 274 6.70 3.88 4.60
C VAL A 274 8.17 3.46 4.56
N SER A 275 8.48 2.30 3.98
CA SER A 275 9.86 1.84 3.78
C SER A 275 10.66 2.79 2.88
N GLY A 276 10.04 3.32 1.83
CA GLY A 276 10.63 4.37 1.01
C GLY A 276 10.89 5.66 1.80
N VAL A 277 9.94 6.12 2.62
CA VAL A 277 10.15 7.31 3.47
C VAL A 277 11.27 7.07 4.49
N ALA A 278 11.33 5.88 5.10
CA ALA A 278 12.43 5.50 5.98
C ALA A 278 13.79 5.58 5.25
N ALA A 279 13.85 5.16 3.98
CA ALA A 279 15.04 5.29 3.16
C ALA A 279 15.41 6.76 2.86
N LEU A 280 14.42 7.62 2.57
CA LEU A 280 14.65 9.06 2.44
C LEU A 280 15.26 9.66 3.71
N VAL A 281 14.71 9.29 4.88
CA VAL A 281 15.19 9.77 6.19
C VAL A 281 16.60 9.27 6.48
N ARG A 282 16.90 7.98 6.28
CA ARG A 282 18.27 7.45 6.47
C ARG A 282 19.28 8.08 5.53
N SER A 283 18.91 8.36 4.28
CA SER A 283 19.78 9.02 3.31
C SER A 283 20.12 10.46 3.74
N ARG A 284 19.12 11.20 4.24
CA ARG A 284 19.31 12.58 4.71
C ARG A 284 20.01 12.67 6.06
N PHE A 285 19.75 11.72 6.95
CA PHE A 285 20.26 11.68 8.32
C PHE A 285 20.94 10.34 8.62
N PRO A 286 22.11 10.05 8.02
CA PRO A 286 22.75 8.74 8.12
C PRO A 286 23.20 8.35 9.53
N GLY A 287 23.28 9.31 10.45
CA GLY A 287 23.62 9.08 11.86
C GLY A 287 22.43 8.74 12.77
N LEU A 288 21.19 8.72 12.27
CA LEU A 288 20.04 8.28 13.08
C LEU A 288 20.03 6.76 13.19
N SER A 289 19.82 6.28 14.42
CA SER A 289 19.54 4.87 14.67
C SER A 289 18.17 4.48 14.11
N GLY A 290 17.95 3.19 13.86
CA GLY A 290 16.67 2.63 13.43
C GLY A 290 15.49 3.08 14.29
N PRO A 291 15.56 2.96 15.64
CA PRO A 291 14.52 3.48 16.53
C PRO A 291 14.30 4.99 16.40
N ALA A 292 15.36 5.79 16.17
CA ALA A 292 15.22 7.23 15.97
C ALA A 292 14.55 7.56 14.63
N VAL A 293 14.80 6.78 13.57
CA VAL A 293 14.08 6.88 12.29
C VAL A 293 12.60 6.58 12.50
N VAL A 294 12.26 5.48 13.18
CA VAL A 294 10.87 5.10 13.50
C VAL A 294 10.17 6.22 14.29
N GLN A 295 10.80 6.70 15.36
CA GLN A 295 10.25 7.78 16.18
C GLN A 295 10.02 9.04 15.35
N ARG A 296 10.95 9.38 14.45
CA ARG A 296 10.83 10.52 13.57
C ARG A 296 9.60 10.37 12.67
N LEU A 297 9.45 9.24 11.98
CA LEU A 297 8.28 8.97 11.11
C LEU A 297 6.95 9.09 11.87
N ILE A 298 6.87 8.51 13.07
CA ILE A 298 5.68 8.55 13.94
C ILE A 298 5.38 9.97 14.39
N SER A 299 6.38 10.71 14.89
CA SER A 299 6.20 12.05 15.45
C SER A 299 5.86 13.12 14.41
N THR A 300 6.14 12.87 13.14
CA THR A 300 5.84 13.77 12.03
C THR A 300 4.65 13.32 11.19
N ALA A 301 3.97 12.22 11.56
CA ALA A 301 2.78 11.76 10.86
C ALA A 301 1.64 12.78 10.97
N VAL A 302 0.81 12.88 9.93
CA VAL A 302 -0.38 13.73 9.92
C VAL A 302 -1.54 12.99 10.62
N PRO A 303 -2.02 13.47 11.77
CA PRO A 303 -3.10 12.80 12.50
C PRO A 303 -4.41 12.85 11.70
N VAL A 304 -5.11 11.72 11.61
CA VAL A 304 -6.44 11.63 10.95
C VAL A 304 -7.58 11.77 11.96
N ALA A 305 -7.41 11.24 13.17
CA ALA A 305 -8.43 11.23 14.22
C ALA A 305 -8.12 12.20 15.39
N GLY A 306 -7.28 13.22 15.15
CA GLY A 306 -6.87 14.22 16.17
C GLY A 306 -5.97 13.67 17.30
N SER A 307 -5.89 12.36 17.46
CA SER A 307 -4.99 11.64 18.37
C SER A 307 -4.63 10.27 17.81
N ARG A 308 -3.72 9.54 18.45
CA ARG A 308 -3.35 8.18 18.06
C ARG A 308 -4.55 7.24 18.19
N ASP A 309 -4.84 6.46 17.16
CA ASP A 309 -5.84 5.38 17.21
C ASP A 309 -5.30 4.04 16.68
N ASP A 310 -6.10 2.98 16.82
CA ASP A 310 -5.71 1.62 16.43
C ASP A 310 -5.89 1.34 14.92
N LYS A 311 -6.45 2.28 14.15
CA LYS A 311 -6.69 2.16 12.70
C LYS A 311 -5.58 2.79 11.87
N VAL A 312 -5.00 3.89 12.35
CA VAL A 312 -3.95 4.65 11.64
C VAL A 312 -2.71 4.90 12.49
N GLY A 313 -2.68 4.43 13.74
CA GLY A 313 -1.57 4.70 14.65
C GLY A 313 -1.44 6.20 14.89
N ALA A 314 -0.25 6.76 14.70
CA ALA A 314 -0.02 8.20 14.83
C ALA A 314 -0.59 9.04 13.67
N GLY A 315 -1.06 8.41 12.59
CA GLY A 315 -1.59 9.11 11.42
C GLY A 315 -0.92 8.67 10.11
N VAL A 316 -1.14 9.44 9.05
CA VAL A 316 -0.58 9.16 7.72
C VAL A 316 0.85 9.70 7.63
N VAL A 317 1.76 8.91 7.08
CA VAL A 317 3.16 9.30 6.87
C VAL A 317 3.27 10.60 6.05
N ASP A 318 4.09 11.55 6.52
CA ASP A 318 4.41 12.80 5.83
C ASP A 318 5.91 12.86 5.53
N PRO A 319 6.32 12.59 4.26
CA PRO A 319 7.72 12.62 3.88
C PRO A 319 8.37 14.00 4.06
N PHE A 320 7.65 15.09 3.82
CA PHE A 320 8.22 16.43 3.91
C PHE A 320 8.50 16.79 5.37
N ALA A 321 7.54 16.55 6.27
CA ALA A 321 7.74 16.75 7.70
C ALA A 321 8.84 15.82 8.24
N ALA A 322 8.84 14.55 7.83
CA ALA A 322 9.88 13.59 8.21
C ALA A 322 11.29 14.02 7.74
N LEU A 323 11.44 14.82 6.68
CA LEU A 323 12.77 15.29 6.24
C LEU A 323 13.15 16.67 6.77
N THR A 324 12.20 17.44 7.30
CA THR A 324 12.42 18.86 7.68
C THR A 324 12.25 19.15 9.15
N ALA A 325 11.49 18.34 9.90
CA ALA A 325 11.30 18.55 11.33
C ALA A 325 12.66 18.59 12.07
N PRO A 326 12.84 19.47 13.08
CA PRO A 326 14.07 19.50 13.87
C PRO A 326 14.43 18.12 14.40
N VAL A 327 15.72 17.75 14.34
CA VAL A 327 16.18 16.51 14.96
C VAL A 327 16.19 16.73 16.47
N VAL A 328 15.16 16.26 17.15
CA VAL A 328 15.15 16.20 18.62
C VAL A 328 16.04 15.02 19.01
N ALA A 329 17.24 15.29 19.52
CA ALA A 329 18.08 14.25 20.07
C ALA A 329 17.31 13.54 21.20
N PRO A 330 17.38 12.19 21.31
CA PRO A 330 16.73 11.48 22.39
C PRO A 330 17.27 12.01 23.73
N SER A 331 16.38 12.50 24.59
CA SER A 331 16.73 12.98 25.91
C SER A 331 17.19 11.78 26.76
N THR A 332 18.48 11.71 27.10
CA THR A 332 19.02 10.73 28.05
C THR A 332 18.76 11.10 29.52
N SER A 333 17.70 11.84 29.82
CA SER A 333 17.48 12.33 31.19
C SER A 333 16.54 11.41 31.96
N ASP A 334 17.13 10.62 32.86
CA ASP A 334 16.47 9.90 33.96
C ASP A 334 16.04 10.87 35.08
N ARG A 335 15.51 12.06 34.72
CA ARG A 335 14.97 13.01 35.69
C ARG A 335 13.48 12.72 35.89
N PRO A 336 12.99 12.72 37.14
CA PRO A 336 11.55 12.67 37.38
C PRO A 336 10.90 13.77 36.57
N VAL A 337 9.87 13.42 35.79
CA VAL A 337 9.10 14.35 34.99
C VAL A 337 8.59 15.44 35.92
N GLY A 338 9.29 16.58 35.94
CA GLY A 338 8.77 17.79 36.52
C GLY A 338 7.48 18.11 35.78
N THR A 339 6.41 18.32 36.55
CA THR A 339 5.11 18.73 36.04
C THR A 339 5.28 19.94 35.14
N VAL A 340 5.22 19.71 33.83
CA VAL A 340 5.01 20.79 32.86
C VAL A 340 3.66 21.39 33.23
N ALA A 341 3.65 22.66 33.59
CA ALA A 341 2.41 23.40 33.80
C ALA A 341 1.60 23.32 32.49
N VAL A 342 0.53 22.53 32.52
CA VAL A 342 -0.46 22.50 31.45
C VAL A 342 -1.07 23.89 31.42
N LEU A 343 -0.64 24.70 30.46
CA LEU A 343 -1.33 25.94 30.16
C LEU A 343 -2.78 25.57 29.83
N PRO A 344 -3.79 26.26 30.39
CA PRO A 344 -5.18 26.01 30.05
C PRO A 344 -5.33 26.03 28.53
N ARG A 345 -5.88 24.95 27.99
CA ARG A 345 -6.27 24.88 26.59
C ARG A 345 -7.17 26.10 26.31
N PRO A 346 -6.86 26.98 25.34
CA PRO A 346 -7.81 28.00 24.92
C PRO A 346 -9.13 27.30 24.64
N ALA A 347 -10.23 27.81 25.20
CA ALA A 347 -11.55 27.27 24.94
C ALA A 347 -11.72 27.16 23.42
N GLU A 348 -12.17 26.00 22.94
CA GLU A 348 -12.54 25.82 21.55
C GLU A 348 -13.62 26.87 21.24
N ASP A 349 -13.28 27.86 20.42
CA ASP A 349 -14.27 28.79 19.88
C ASP A 349 -15.22 27.96 19.01
N GLU A 350 -16.40 27.70 19.58
CA GLU A 350 -17.56 27.05 18.97
C GLU A 350 -18.00 27.77 17.69
N GLY A 351 -17.28 27.53 16.59
CA GLY A 351 -17.66 27.91 15.24
C GLY A 351 -17.97 29.40 15.02
N PHE A 352 -18.60 29.67 13.87
CA PHE A 352 -18.98 31.02 13.49
C PHE A 352 -19.90 31.65 14.54
N GLY A 353 -19.51 32.82 15.07
CA GLY A 353 -20.27 33.53 16.11
C GLY A 353 -21.74 33.78 15.75
N PRO A 354 -22.60 34.07 16.74
CA PRO A 354 -24.06 34.15 16.58
C PRO A 354 -24.50 35.13 15.48
N VAL A 355 -23.72 36.19 15.26
CA VAL A 355 -23.96 37.19 14.21
C VAL A 355 -23.80 36.59 12.80
N LEU A 356 -22.77 35.78 12.59
CA LEU A 356 -22.49 35.17 11.29
C LEU A 356 -23.47 34.02 10.98
N ARG A 357 -23.90 33.27 12.00
CA ARG A 357 -24.98 32.26 11.86
C ARG A 357 -26.31 32.90 11.47
N ALA A 358 -26.66 34.03 12.09
CA ALA A 358 -27.85 34.80 11.72
C ALA A 358 -27.74 35.34 10.29
N ALA A 359 -26.57 35.87 9.90
CA ALA A 359 -26.33 36.38 8.55
C ALA A 359 -26.50 35.30 7.47
N LEU A 360 -25.97 34.09 7.70
CA LEU A 360 -26.13 32.96 6.78
C LEU A 360 -27.59 32.50 6.66
N ALA A 361 -28.34 32.47 7.77
CA ALA A 361 -29.76 32.12 7.75
C ALA A 361 -30.61 33.14 6.96
N TRP A 362 -30.34 34.43 7.14
CA TRP A 362 -31.01 35.49 6.37
C TRP A 362 -30.65 35.44 4.88
N ALA A 363 -29.38 35.19 4.54
CA ALA A 363 -28.95 35.05 3.15
C ALA A 363 -29.65 33.86 2.46
N GLY A 364 -29.74 32.71 3.13
CA GLY A 364 -30.47 31.54 2.64
C GLY A 364 -31.97 31.80 2.46
N GLY A 365 -32.61 32.47 3.43
CA GLY A 365 -34.02 32.84 3.36
C GLY A 365 -34.34 33.80 2.21
N LEU A 366 -33.49 34.81 1.98
CA LEU A 366 -33.65 35.76 0.88
C LEU A 366 -33.44 35.09 -0.49
N ALA A 367 -32.46 34.18 -0.61
CA ALA A 367 -32.23 33.43 -1.84
C ALA A 367 -33.44 32.54 -2.18
N LEU A 368 -34.03 31.87 -1.19
CA LEU A 368 -35.22 31.04 -1.38
C LEU A 368 -36.45 31.87 -1.76
N ALA A 369 -36.66 33.02 -1.11
CA ALA A 369 -37.75 33.94 -1.44
C ALA A 369 -37.62 34.49 -2.87
N GLY A 370 -36.40 34.82 -3.31
CA GLY A 370 -36.12 35.22 -4.69
C GLY A 370 -36.44 34.12 -5.70
N LEU A 371 -36.04 32.87 -5.40
CA LEU A 371 -36.35 31.71 -6.26
C LEU A 371 -37.87 31.47 -6.36
N LEU A 372 -38.59 31.53 -5.25
CA LEU A 372 -40.04 31.35 -5.22
C LEU A 372 -40.78 32.47 -5.97
N ALA A 373 -40.32 33.73 -5.86
CA ALA A 373 -40.88 34.84 -6.61
C ALA A 373 -40.63 34.66 -8.13
N LEU A 374 -39.46 34.15 -8.53
CA LEU A 374 -39.15 33.87 -9.93
C LEU A 374 -40.05 32.76 -10.50
N VAL A 375 -40.16 31.63 -9.80
CA VAL A 375 -40.99 30.48 -10.22
C VAL A 375 -42.47 30.86 -10.21
N GLY A 376 -42.93 31.52 -9.14
CA GLY A 376 -44.30 32.03 -9.01
C GLY A 376 -44.64 33.06 -10.09
N GLY A 377 -43.72 33.96 -10.43
CA GLY A 377 -43.88 34.93 -11.51
C GLY A 377 -44.01 34.27 -12.89
N ILE A 378 -43.23 33.23 -13.17
CA ILE A 378 -43.35 32.45 -14.42
C ILE A 378 -44.70 31.72 -14.47
N ALA A 379 -45.11 31.08 -13.37
CA ALA A 379 -46.38 30.39 -13.27
C ALA A 379 -47.58 31.35 -13.43
N PHE A 380 -47.53 32.51 -12.75
CA PHE A 380 -48.54 33.56 -12.84
C PHE A 380 -48.63 34.14 -14.24
N ARG A 381 -47.50 34.43 -14.88
CA ARG A 381 -47.48 34.92 -16.28
C ARG A 381 -48.09 33.89 -17.24
N ARG A 382 -47.76 32.61 -17.08
CA ARG A 382 -48.35 31.52 -17.87
C ARG A 382 -49.85 31.36 -17.61
N ALA A 383 -50.30 31.48 -16.37
CA ALA A 383 -51.71 31.44 -16.01
C ALA A 383 -52.48 32.64 -16.57
N ALA A 384 -51.91 33.85 -16.48
CA ALA A 384 -52.48 35.07 -17.04
C ALA A 384 -52.61 35.01 -18.57
N LEU A 385 -51.57 34.52 -19.27
CA LEU A 385 -51.62 34.29 -20.73
C LEU A 385 -52.68 33.27 -21.12
N ARG A 386 -52.98 32.29 -20.26
CA ARG A 386 -54.04 31.30 -20.46
C ARG A 386 -55.40 31.73 -19.90
N ARG A 387 -55.56 32.99 -19.48
CA ARG A 387 -56.76 33.52 -18.80
C ARG A 387 -57.26 32.60 -17.68
N TRP A 388 -56.33 31.98 -16.96
CA TRP A 388 -56.59 31.13 -15.81
C TRP A 388 -57.47 29.90 -16.12
N ARG A 389 -57.47 29.44 -17.38
CA ARG A 389 -58.12 28.19 -17.78
C ARG A 389 -57.19 26.99 -17.49
N PRO A 390 -57.66 25.94 -16.81
CA PRO A 390 -56.88 24.70 -16.63
C PRO A 390 -56.48 24.12 -18.01
N GLY A 391 -55.28 23.54 -18.11
CA GLY A 391 -54.86 22.86 -19.34
C GLY A 391 -55.75 21.64 -19.60
N GLY A 392 -56.52 21.69 -20.70
CA GLY A 392 -57.35 20.58 -21.15
C GLY A 392 -56.48 19.41 -21.64
N ARG A 393 -57.02 18.19 -21.54
CA ARG A 393 -56.38 16.92 -21.95
C ARG A 393 -56.29 16.74 -23.48
N ASP A 394 -56.54 17.80 -24.25
CA ASP A 394 -56.80 17.72 -25.69
C ASP A 394 -55.56 17.97 -26.56
N ASP A 395 -54.38 18.17 -25.95
CA ASP A 395 -53.09 18.30 -26.67
C ASP A 395 -52.38 16.94 -26.88
N VAL A 396 -53.14 15.88 -27.18
CA VAL A 396 -52.57 14.63 -27.73
C VAL A 396 -52.67 14.71 -29.25
N PRO A 397 -51.55 14.69 -30.01
CA PRO A 397 -51.61 14.78 -31.46
C PRO A 397 -52.40 13.60 -32.05
N GLU A 398 -53.39 13.93 -32.87
CA GLU A 398 -54.28 12.99 -33.56
C GLU A 398 -53.47 12.12 -34.55
N LYS A 399 -53.77 10.82 -34.55
CA LYS A 399 -53.15 9.80 -35.41
C LYS A 399 -53.54 10.07 -36.88
N PRO A 400 -52.60 10.14 -37.85
CA PRO A 400 -52.96 10.40 -39.24
C PRO A 400 -53.76 9.23 -39.84
N ALA A 401 -54.83 9.57 -40.56
CA ALA A 401 -55.70 8.64 -41.27
C ALA A 401 -55.00 8.05 -42.51
N SER A 402 -55.22 6.76 -42.76
CA SER A 402 -54.74 6.03 -43.95
C SER A 402 -55.47 6.49 -45.22
N PRO A 403 -54.80 6.55 -46.38
CA PRO A 403 -55.42 6.97 -47.64
C PRO A 403 -56.29 5.87 -48.27
N GLU A 404 -57.42 6.28 -48.85
CA GLU A 404 -58.31 5.48 -49.70
C GLU A 404 -58.29 6.03 -51.16
N PRO A 405 -58.78 5.26 -52.16
CA PRO A 405 -58.03 4.86 -53.35
C PRO A 405 -58.15 5.83 -54.52
N THR A 406 -57.11 5.88 -55.37
CA THR A 406 -57.15 6.60 -56.65
C THR A 406 -57.78 5.74 -57.73
N GLU A 407 -58.82 6.28 -58.35
CA GLU A 407 -59.54 5.70 -59.48
C GLU A 407 -58.67 5.59 -60.75
N VAL A 408 -59.09 4.64 -61.58
CA VAL A 408 -58.49 4.12 -62.80
C VAL A 408 -58.58 5.13 -63.94
N GLU A 409 -57.54 5.24 -64.77
CA GLU A 409 -57.68 5.76 -66.14
C GLU A 409 -57.31 4.65 -67.16
N LEU A 410 -58.32 4.30 -67.96
CA LEU A 410 -58.25 3.44 -69.13
C LEU A 410 -57.57 4.19 -70.28
N LEU A 411 -56.56 3.57 -70.91
CA LEU A 411 -56.40 3.42 -72.36
C LEU A 411 -55.24 2.46 -72.68
#